data_AF-A0AAW9J4X2-F1
#
_entry.id   AF-A0AAW9J4X2-F1
#
_cell.length_a   1.000
_cell.length_b   1.000
_cell.length_c   1.000
_cell.angle_alpha   90.00
_cell.angle_beta   90.00
_cell.angle_gamma   90.00
#
_symmetry.space_group_name_H-M   'P 1'
#
loop_
_entity.id
_entity.type
_entity.pdbx_description
1 polymer ?
#
loop_
_entity_poly.entity_id
_entity_poly.type
_entity_poly.pdbx_seq_one_letter_code
_entity_poly.pdbx_strand_id
1 'polypeptide(L)'
;KYLLSEVQKVYRLQGVDINDKHLEVVVRQMTRKIKVSDSGDTELLPGTMIDMFDFEEENARVREFGGEEAKGEQALLGITKAALATDSFLSAASFQETTRVLTEAAIKGKIDPLVGLKEKVIIGKLIPAGTGMMRYRDVKLDVDDVLVENEALESIE
;
A
#
# COMPACT_ATOMS: atom_id res chain seq x y z
N LYS A 1 -19.51 -4.69 7.40
CA LYS A 1 -20.42 -5.80 7.82
C LYS A 1 -21.29 -6.30 6.66
N TYR A 2 -22.09 -5.45 6.01
CA TYR A 2 -22.97 -5.87 4.90
C TYR A 2 -22.25 -6.62 3.76
N LEU A 3 -21.18 -6.05 3.20
CA LEU A 3 -20.42 -6.70 2.10
C LEU A 3 -19.90 -8.09 2.47
N LEU A 4 -19.43 -8.25 3.71
CA LEU A 4 -18.92 -9.52 4.20
C LEU A 4 -20.03 -10.56 4.28
N SER A 5 -21.20 -10.21 4.85
CA SER A 5 -22.31 -11.15 4.97
C SER A 5 -22.86 -11.57 3.60
N GLU A 6 -22.97 -10.66 2.64
CA GLU A 6 -23.53 -10.98 1.32
C GLU A 6 -22.59 -11.89 0.51
N VAL A 7 -21.29 -11.59 0.49
CA VAL A 7 -20.30 -12.44 -0.20
C VAL A 7 -20.20 -13.80 0.47
N GLN A 8 -20.15 -13.84 1.80
CA GLN A 8 -20.03 -15.07 2.58
C GLN A 8 -21.26 -15.98 2.42
N LYS A 9 -22.47 -15.41 2.30
CA LYS A 9 -23.69 -16.19 2.00
C LYS A 9 -23.56 -16.98 0.71
N VAL A 10 -23.03 -16.37 -0.37
CA VAL A 10 -22.87 -17.04 -1.67
C VAL A 10 -21.89 -18.20 -1.58
N TYR A 11 -20.74 -18.01 -0.92
CA TYR A 11 -19.75 -19.07 -0.74
C TYR A 11 -20.29 -20.22 0.12
N ARG A 12 -20.99 -19.90 1.22
CA ARG A 12 -21.64 -20.91 2.07
C ARG A 12 -22.71 -21.69 1.32
N LEU A 13 -23.50 -21.04 0.46
CA LEU A 13 -24.50 -21.70 -0.38
C LEU A 13 -23.88 -22.71 -1.36
N GLN A 14 -22.63 -22.48 -1.78
CA GLN A 14 -21.86 -23.40 -2.62
C GLN A 14 -21.06 -24.45 -1.82
N GLY A 15 -21.20 -24.46 -0.48
CA GLY A 15 -20.48 -25.37 0.40
C GLY A 15 -18.98 -25.04 0.56
N VAL A 16 -18.56 -23.83 0.19
CA VAL A 16 -17.17 -23.37 0.33
C VAL A 16 -17.04 -22.56 1.62
N ASP A 17 -16.17 -23.01 2.52
CA ASP A 17 -15.82 -22.27 3.74
C ASP A 17 -14.60 -21.37 3.49
N ILE A 18 -14.76 -20.08 3.75
CA ILE A 18 -13.71 -19.06 3.59
C ILE A 18 -13.64 -18.27 4.89
N ASN A 19 -12.42 -18.09 5.41
CA ASN A 19 -12.23 -17.24 6.59
C ASN A 19 -12.56 -15.78 6.26
N ASP A 20 -13.45 -15.19 7.06
CA ASP A 20 -13.89 -13.79 6.97
C ASP A 20 -12.73 -12.80 6.84
N LYS A 21 -11.56 -13.07 7.45
CA LYS A 21 -10.35 -12.24 7.35
C LYS A 21 -9.91 -11.97 5.91
N HIS A 22 -10.07 -12.93 5.00
CA HIS A 22 -9.69 -12.73 3.59
C HIS A 22 -10.59 -11.69 2.92
N LEU A 23 -11.89 -11.76 3.17
CA LEU A 23 -12.86 -10.79 2.65
C LEU A 23 -12.68 -9.42 3.28
N GLU A 24 -12.38 -9.36 4.58
CA GLU A 24 -12.08 -8.10 5.27
C GLU A 24 -10.89 -7.36 4.66
N VAL A 25 -9.82 -8.07 4.30
CA VAL A 25 -8.66 -7.47 3.63
C VAL A 25 -9.04 -6.86 2.29
N VAL A 26 -9.90 -7.51 1.51
CA VAL A 26 -10.39 -6.99 0.22
C VAL A 26 -11.29 -5.77 0.43
N VAL A 27 -12.27 -5.86 1.34
CA VAL A 27 -13.18 -4.75 1.66
C VAL A 27 -12.41 -3.55 2.18
N ARG A 28 -11.35 -3.76 2.97
CA ARG A 28 -10.46 -2.70 3.43
C ARG A 28 -9.80 -1.94 2.27
N GLN A 29 -9.42 -2.63 1.19
CA GLN A 29 -8.90 -1.95 -0.01
C GLN A 29 -9.99 -1.17 -0.75
N MET A 30 -11.23 -1.65 -0.74
CA MET A 30 -12.37 -0.96 -1.36
C MET A 30 -12.75 0.34 -0.65
N THR A 31 -12.50 0.47 0.65
CA THR A 31 -12.86 1.65 1.46
C THR A 31 -11.66 2.53 1.82
N ARG A 32 -10.52 2.36 1.14
CA ARG A 32 -9.27 3.04 1.51
C ARG A 32 -9.24 4.53 1.16
N LYS A 33 -10.05 4.98 0.21
CA LYS A 33 -10.03 6.36 -0.29
C LYS A 33 -11.09 7.22 0.40
N ILE A 34 -10.75 8.48 0.66
CA ILE A 34 -11.64 9.52 1.17
C ILE A 34 -11.88 10.53 0.06
N LYS A 35 -13.14 10.91 -0.15
CA LYS A 35 -13.50 12.03 -1.02
C LYS A 35 -13.58 13.29 -0.19
N VAL A 36 -12.73 14.27 -0.48
CA VAL A 36 -12.70 15.56 0.23
C VAL A 36 -13.96 16.34 -0.14
N SER A 37 -14.72 16.79 0.86
CA SER A 37 -15.88 17.66 0.69
C SER A 37 -15.52 19.13 0.90
N ASP A 38 -14.69 19.40 1.91
CA ASP A 38 -14.22 20.73 2.29
C ASP A 38 -12.72 20.66 2.60
N SER A 39 -11.95 21.61 2.07
CA SER A 39 -10.50 21.66 2.25
C SER A 39 -10.08 22.23 3.61
N GLY A 40 -10.94 23.02 4.26
CA GLY A 40 -10.52 23.80 5.44
C GLY A 40 -9.25 24.60 5.12
N ASP A 41 -8.27 24.55 6.02
CA ASP A 41 -6.94 25.16 5.87
C ASP A 41 -5.87 24.18 5.33
N THR A 42 -6.27 22.98 4.89
CA THR A 42 -5.34 22.00 4.29
C THR A 42 -5.02 22.32 2.83
N GLU A 43 -3.96 21.70 2.31
CA GLU A 43 -3.63 21.76 0.87
C GLU A 43 -4.49 20.81 0.01
N LEU A 44 -5.49 20.15 0.60
CA LEU A 44 -6.33 19.18 -0.08
C LEU A 44 -7.37 19.87 -0.97
N LEU A 45 -7.55 19.34 -2.18
CA LEU A 45 -8.51 19.91 -3.13
C LEU A 45 -9.90 19.29 -2.96
N PRO A 46 -10.97 20.10 -2.78
CA PRO A 46 -12.33 19.60 -2.70
C PRO A 46 -12.71 18.78 -3.94
N GLY A 47 -13.41 17.68 -3.74
CA GLY A 47 -13.84 16.75 -4.78
C GLY A 47 -12.78 15.73 -5.22
N THR A 48 -11.52 15.86 -4.77
CA THR A 48 -10.49 14.85 -5.02
C THR A 48 -10.64 13.63 -4.12
N MET A 49 -10.16 12.49 -4.61
CA MET A 49 -10.08 11.26 -3.82
C MET A 49 -8.63 11.03 -3.41
N ILE A 50 -8.37 10.99 -2.11
CA ILE A 50 -7.03 10.78 -1.55
C ILE A 50 -7.02 9.57 -0.62
N ASP A 51 -5.83 9.07 -0.29
CA ASP A 51 -5.72 7.97 0.67
C ASP A 51 -6.15 8.40 2.07
N MET A 52 -6.77 7.50 2.81
CA MET A 52 -7.19 7.77 4.19
C MET A 52 -6.01 8.15 5.09
N PHE A 53 -4.85 7.53 4.89
CA PHE A 53 -3.67 7.85 5.69
C PHE A 53 -3.12 9.25 5.38
N ASP A 54 -3.06 9.63 4.10
CA ASP A 54 -2.62 10.97 3.69
C ASP A 54 -3.59 12.05 4.20
N PHE A 55 -4.91 11.77 4.16
CA PHE A 55 -5.94 12.66 4.70
C PHE A 55 -5.78 12.87 6.21
N GLU A 56 -5.54 11.79 6.96
CA GLU A 56 -5.35 11.85 8.41
C GLU A 56 -4.05 12.56 8.80
N GLU A 57 -2.97 12.33 8.05
CA GLU A 57 -1.67 12.99 8.26
C GLU A 57 -1.76 14.50 8.02
N GLU A 58 -2.39 14.92 6.92
CA GLU A 58 -2.54 16.33 6.58
C GLU A 58 -3.45 17.06 7.58
N ASN A 59 -4.55 16.43 8.01
CA ASN A 59 -5.39 16.98 9.06
C ASN A 59 -4.67 17.05 10.42
N ALA A 60 -3.83 16.08 10.75
CA ALA A 60 -3.03 16.13 11.97
C ALA A 60 -2.05 17.31 11.92
N ARG A 61 -1.39 17.55 10.78
CA ARG A 61 -0.52 18.71 10.55
C ARG A 61 -1.26 20.02 10.80
N VAL A 62 -2.40 20.24 10.14
CA VAL A 62 -3.17 21.49 10.28
C VAL A 62 -3.69 21.69 11.71
N ARG A 63 -4.13 20.61 12.37
CA ARG A 63 -4.56 20.65 13.77
C ARG A 63 -3.45 21.11 14.72
N GLU A 64 -2.20 20.70 14.49
CA GLU A 64 -1.05 21.16 15.28
C GLU A 64 -0.78 22.66 15.13
N PHE A 65 -1.04 23.22 13.94
CA PHE A 65 -0.95 24.66 13.69
C PHE A 65 -2.20 25.43 14.15
N GLY A 66 -3.24 24.74 14.64
CA GLY A 66 -4.49 25.34 15.11
C GLY A 66 -5.45 25.80 14.01
N GLY A 67 -5.28 25.30 12.78
CA GLY A 67 -6.18 25.59 11.65
C GLY A 67 -7.42 24.70 11.59
N GLU A 68 -8.31 24.96 10.63
CA GLU A 68 -9.50 24.13 10.37
C GLU A 68 -9.15 22.89 9.53
N GLU A 69 -9.51 21.71 10.04
CA GLU A 69 -9.30 20.42 9.37
C GLU A 69 -10.17 20.28 8.11
N ALA A 70 -9.65 19.55 7.12
CA ALA A 70 -10.45 19.14 5.97
C ALA A 70 -11.55 18.17 6.38
N LYS A 71 -12.70 18.28 5.71
CA LYS A 71 -13.83 17.36 5.85
C LYS A 71 -13.89 16.46 4.62
N GLY A 72 -14.22 15.20 4.82
CA GLY A 72 -14.32 14.23 3.74
C GLY A 72 -15.18 13.04 4.12
N GLU A 73 -15.69 12.35 3.12
CA GLU A 73 -16.50 11.15 3.27
C GLU A 73 -15.75 9.93 2.73
N GLN A 74 -15.81 8.82 3.45
CA GLN A 74 -15.20 7.57 3.00
C GLN A 74 -15.89 7.07 1.72
N ALA A 75 -15.11 6.89 0.66
CA ALA A 75 -15.62 6.42 -0.62
C ALA A 75 -15.50 4.89 -0.72
N LEU A 76 -16.61 4.21 -1.00
CA LEU A 76 -16.59 2.79 -1.36
C LEU A 76 -16.33 2.64 -2.87
N LEU A 77 -15.16 2.11 -3.22
CA LEU A 77 -14.75 1.85 -4.59
C LEU A 77 -14.87 0.37 -4.92
N GLY A 78 -15.30 0.05 -6.14
CA GLY A 78 -15.19 -1.31 -6.68
C GLY A 78 -13.72 -1.74 -6.79
N ILE A 79 -13.44 -3.04 -6.70
CA ILE A 79 -12.06 -3.58 -6.68
C ILE A 79 -11.25 -3.09 -7.90
N THR A 80 -11.83 -3.05 -9.09
CA THR A 80 -11.18 -2.55 -10.31
C THR A 80 -10.80 -1.07 -10.20
N LYS A 81 -11.70 -0.24 -9.66
CA LYS A 81 -11.45 1.21 -9.50
C LYS A 81 -10.44 1.47 -8.38
N ALA A 82 -10.50 0.71 -7.29
CA ALA A 82 -9.52 0.77 -6.22
C ALA A 82 -8.12 0.37 -6.70
N ALA A 83 -8.01 -0.66 -7.55
CA ALA A 83 -6.73 -1.09 -8.14
C ALA A 83 -6.13 -0.06 -9.10
N LEU A 84 -6.96 0.68 -9.85
CA LEU A 84 -6.52 1.78 -10.72
C LEU A 84 -6.16 3.05 -9.95
N ALA A 85 -6.76 3.27 -8.77
CA ALA A 85 -6.54 4.44 -7.92
C ALA A 85 -5.36 4.27 -6.95
N THR A 86 -4.42 3.36 -7.24
CA THR A 86 -3.16 3.22 -6.50
C THR A 86 -2.21 4.38 -6.79
N ASP A 87 -1.31 4.66 -5.86
CA ASP A 87 -0.40 5.81 -5.98
C ASP A 87 0.74 5.54 -6.97
N SER A 88 1.13 4.27 -7.12
CA SER A 88 2.08 3.80 -8.12
C SER A 88 1.47 3.75 -9.52
N PHE A 89 1.96 4.60 -10.42
CA PHE A 89 1.52 4.56 -11.81
C PHE A 89 2.05 3.33 -12.55
N LEU A 90 3.22 2.77 -12.18
CA LEU A 90 3.74 1.54 -12.79
C LEU A 90 2.82 0.35 -12.50
N SER A 91 2.38 0.25 -11.24
CA SER A 91 1.45 -0.79 -10.80
C SER A 91 0.07 -0.62 -11.44
N ALA A 92 -0.46 0.61 -11.47
CA ALA A 92 -1.72 0.91 -12.12
C ALA A 92 -1.69 0.58 -13.63
N ALA A 93 -0.64 1.02 -14.34
CA ALA A 93 -0.49 0.79 -15.78
C ALA A 93 -0.37 -0.69 -16.14
N SER A 94 0.23 -1.50 -15.25
CA SER A 94 0.33 -2.96 -15.42
C SER A 94 -1.01 -3.69 -15.29
N PHE A 95 -2.02 -3.08 -14.68
CA PHE A 95 -3.32 -3.71 -14.46
C PHE A 95 -4.24 -3.51 -15.67
N GLN A 96 -4.66 -2.28 -15.95
CA GLN A 96 -5.55 -1.89 -17.06
C GLN A 96 -5.30 -0.43 -17.48
N GLU A 97 -5.86 -0.02 -18.62
CA GLU A 97 -5.88 1.38 -19.09
C GLU A 97 -4.49 2.04 -19.22
N THR A 98 -3.50 1.27 -19.68
CA THR A 98 -2.08 1.63 -19.73
C THR A 98 -1.82 3.00 -20.35
N THR A 99 -2.44 3.30 -21.49
CA THR A 99 -2.27 4.59 -22.19
C THR A 99 -2.76 5.77 -21.36
N ARG A 100 -3.92 5.64 -20.70
CA ARG A 100 -4.50 6.72 -19.88
C ARG A 100 -3.63 6.98 -18.66
N VAL A 101 -3.24 5.92 -17.95
CA VAL A 101 -2.43 6.02 -16.72
C VAL A 101 -1.07 6.67 -17.00
N LEU A 102 -0.37 6.24 -18.05
CA LEU A 102 0.94 6.80 -18.40
C LEU A 102 0.84 8.26 -18.86
N THR A 103 -0.21 8.61 -19.61
CA THR A 103 -0.43 9.99 -20.06
C THR A 103 -0.69 10.92 -18.88
N GLU A 104 -1.56 10.53 -17.94
CA GLU A 104 -1.82 11.33 -16.73
C GLU A 104 -0.58 11.46 -15.85
N ALA A 105 0.21 10.38 -15.71
CA ALA A 105 1.46 10.42 -14.95
C ALA A 105 2.49 11.36 -15.59
N ALA A 106 2.61 11.34 -16.92
CA ALA A 106 3.52 12.22 -17.66
C ALA A 106 3.11 13.69 -17.56
N ILE A 107 1.81 14.01 -17.71
CA ILE A 107 1.30 15.38 -17.58
C ILE A 107 1.54 15.93 -16.17
N LYS A 108 1.35 15.09 -15.14
CA LYS A 108 1.53 15.49 -13.73
C LYS A 108 2.98 15.40 -13.25
N GLY A 109 3.91 14.86 -14.06
CA GLY A 109 5.29 14.61 -13.66
C GLY A 109 5.40 13.67 -12.44
N LYS A 110 4.50 12.67 -12.32
CA LYS A 110 4.46 11.76 -11.17
C LYS A 110 5.75 10.94 -11.06
N ILE A 111 6.26 10.81 -9.82
CA ILE A 111 7.39 9.95 -9.48
C ILE A 111 6.84 8.72 -8.73
N ASP A 112 7.32 7.52 -9.09
CA ASP A 112 6.92 6.28 -8.43
C ASP A 112 7.93 5.92 -7.32
N PRO A 113 7.52 5.81 -6.04
CA PRO A 113 8.42 5.50 -4.94
C PRO A 113 8.80 4.00 -4.85
N LEU A 114 8.21 3.12 -5.68
CA LEU A 114 8.55 1.69 -5.76
C LEU A 114 8.41 0.93 -4.43
N VAL A 115 7.39 1.26 -3.64
CA VAL A 115 7.15 0.67 -2.31
C VAL A 115 6.30 -0.59 -2.38
N GLY A 116 5.58 -0.80 -3.48
CA GLY A 116 4.68 -1.91 -3.70
C GLY A 116 5.36 -3.16 -4.26
N LEU A 117 4.61 -4.26 -4.22
CA LEU A 117 5.04 -5.57 -4.72
C LEU A 117 5.22 -5.55 -6.25
N LYS A 118 4.23 -5.04 -6.98
CA LYS A 118 4.22 -5.09 -8.45
C LYS A 118 5.33 -4.26 -9.07
N GLU A 119 5.57 -3.04 -8.57
CA GLU A 119 6.62 -2.19 -9.15
C GLU A 119 8.01 -2.84 -9.01
N LYS A 120 8.29 -3.43 -7.84
CA LYS A 120 9.56 -4.11 -7.58
C LYS A 120 9.75 -5.32 -8.49
N VAL A 121 8.69 -6.11 -8.70
CA VAL A 121 8.72 -7.25 -9.63
C VAL A 121 9.00 -6.79 -11.06
N ILE A 122 8.31 -5.75 -11.54
CA ILE A 122 8.49 -5.22 -12.91
C ILE A 122 9.94 -4.77 -13.14
N ILE A 123 10.55 -4.16 -12.14
CA ILE A 123 11.95 -3.68 -12.21
C ILE A 123 12.97 -4.79 -11.98
N GLY A 124 12.55 -5.96 -11.47
CA GLY A 124 13.43 -7.07 -11.15
C GLY A 124 14.18 -6.92 -9.82
N LYS A 125 13.65 -6.14 -8.87
CA LYS A 125 14.18 -5.99 -7.51
C LYS A 125 13.43 -6.89 -6.53
N LEU A 126 14.05 -7.16 -5.37
CA LEU A 126 13.42 -7.90 -4.29
C LEU A 126 12.09 -7.25 -3.86
N ILE A 127 11.08 -8.08 -3.66
CA ILE A 127 9.76 -7.64 -3.21
C ILE A 127 9.80 -7.25 -1.72
N PRO A 128 9.02 -6.25 -1.29
CA PRO A 128 8.99 -5.78 0.10
C PRO A 128 8.11 -6.67 0.99
N ALA A 129 8.18 -7.99 0.82
CA ALA A 129 7.45 -8.97 1.62
C ALA A 129 8.31 -10.20 1.91
N GLY A 130 8.03 -10.87 3.03
CA GLY A 130 8.83 -12.00 3.48
C GLY A 130 10.29 -11.60 3.68
N THR A 131 11.22 -12.40 3.13
CA THR A 131 12.67 -12.17 3.24
C THR A 131 13.16 -10.88 2.56
N GLY A 132 12.37 -10.28 1.67
CA GLY A 132 12.71 -9.01 1.04
C GLY A 132 12.36 -7.77 1.87
N MET A 133 11.75 -7.93 3.06
CA MET A 133 11.61 -6.82 4.01
C MET A 133 12.98 -6.44 4.58
N MET A 134 13.21 -5.13 4.83
CA MET A 134 14.50 -4.64 5.37
C MET A 134 14.93 -5.37 6.65
N ARG A 135 13.96 -5.71 7.52
CA ARG A 135 14.21 -6.47 8.76
C ARG A 135 14.94 -7.80 8.55
N TYR A 136 14.69 -8.49 7.42
CA TYR A 136 15.29 -9.79 7.13
C TYR A 136 16.45 -9.71 6.14
N ARG A 137 16.47 -8.68 5.27
CA ARG A 137 17.53 -8.51 4.28
C ARG A 137 18.85 -8.07 4.89
N ASP A 138 18.80 -7.19 5.89
CA ASP A 138 19.99 -6.54 6.44
C ASP A 138 20.44 -7.19 7.76
N VAL A 139 20.09 -8.47 7.97
CA VAL A 139 20.50 -9.23 9.16
C VAL A 139 21.99 -9.54 9.05
N LYS A 140 22.79 -8.93 9.93
CA LYS A 140 24.17 -9.33 10.17
C LYS A 140 24.16 -10.58 11.03
N LEU A 141 24.73 -11.66 10.50
CA LEU A 141 24.98 -12.86 11.28
C LEU A 141 26.28 -12.66 12.04
N ASP A 142 26.23 -12.92 13.34
CA ASP A 142 27.41 -12.87 14.20
C ASP A 142 28.17 -14.19 14.06
N VAL A 143 28.87 -14.37 12.94
CA VAL A 143 29.66 -15.58 12.64
C VAL A 143 31.17 -15.31 12.53
N ASP A 144 31.61 -14.10 12.89
CA ASP A 144 33.01 -13.69 12.65
C ASP A 144 33.96 -13.84 13.85
N ASP A 145 33.48 -14.15 15.06
CA ASP A 145 34.42 -14.37 16.19
C ASP A 145 34.83 -15.85 16.38
N VAL A 146 34.06 -16.82 15.88
CA VAL A 146 34.36 -18.25 16.11
C VAL A 146 35.12 -18.89 14.92
N LEU A 147 34.94 -18.39 13.70
CA LEU A 147 35.63 -18.95 12.53
C LEU A 147 37.06 -18.40 12.39
N VAL A 148 37.29 -17.14 12.78
CA VAL A 148 38.64 -16.53 12.76
C VAL A 148 39.54 -17.13 13.86
N GLU A 149 38.99 -17.49 15.02
CA GLU A 149 39.75 -18.20 16.06
C GLU A 149 40.14 -19.63 15.64
N ASN A 150 39.28 -20.33 14.90
CA ASN A 150 39.57 -21.69 14.44
C ASN A 150 40.63 -21.72 13.31
N GLU A 151 40.61 -20.78 12.36
CA GLU A 151 41.66 -20.66 11.34
C GLU A 151 43.02 -20.25 11.94
N ALA A 152 43.02 -19.45 13.02
CA ALA A 152 44.23 -19.09 13.76
C ALA A 152 44.82 -20.26 14.57
N LEU A 153 43.98 -21.19 15.05
CA LEU A 153 44.44 -22.39 15.76
C LEU A 153 44.96 -23.47 14.80
N GLU A 154 44.33 -23.66 13.64
CA GLU A 154 44.77 -24.64 12.62
C GLU A 154 46.07 -24.24 11.90
N SER A 155 46.46 -22.97 11.96
CA SER A 155 47.72 -22.48 11.36
C SER A 155 48.92 -22.50 12.34
N ILE A 156 48.71 -22.93 13.59
CA ILE A 156 49.73 -23.05 14.64
C ILE A 156 50.17 -24.52 14.88
N GLU A 157 49.46 -25.52 14.34
CA GLU A 157 49.91 -26.93 14.27
C GLU A 157 50.72 -27.24 13.00
#